data_AF-A0A7C3Q2K8-F1
#
_entry.id   AF-A0A7C3Q2K8-F1
#
_cell.length_a   1.000
_cell.length_b   1.000
_cell.length_c   1.000
_cell.angle_alpha   90.00
_cell.angle_beta   90.00
_cell.angle_gamma   90.00
#
_symmetry.space_group_name_H-M   'P 1'
#
loop_
_entity.id
_entity.type
_entity.pdbx_description
1 polymer ?
#
loop_
_entity_poly.entity_id
_entity_poly.type
_entity_poly.pdbx_seq_one_letter_code
_entity_poly.pdbx_strand_id
1 'polypeptide(L)'
;MVGLHLLKHRGKLSDEAVVAQLHENLYWQQFCGVNWPIVTDEKGEIVPTVLVEASSLVKFRKRDEGLSGVREIESILAHQMKAEGVISPKTAIVDTTAQEKHMAYPLDTHLLHRGRAHLVKLIRPACSRQESRRFGSRRTPAASKFCAKEPRGVDLFEQAGPGSYGAH
;
A
#
# COMPACT_ATOMS: atom_id res chain seq x y z
N MET A 1 -17.69 -12.19 22.35
CA MET A 1 -16.99 -13.06 21.38
C MET A 1 -16.29 -12.28 20.26
N VAL A 2 -16.97 -11.42 19.48
CA VAL A 2 -16.34 -10.63 18.40
C VAL A 2 -15.18 -9.76 18.91
N GLY A 3 -15.36 -9.07 20.05
CA GLY A 3 -14.32 -8.27 20.69
C GLY A 3 -13.03 -9.05 21.01
N LEU A 4 -13.15 -10.33 21.43
CA LEU A 4 -11.99 -11.18 21.69
C LEU A 4 -11.23 -11.53 20.40
N HIS A 5 -11.94 -11.74 19.29
CA HIS A 5 -11.30 -11.98 18.00
C HIS A 5 -10.59 -10.73 17.46
N LEU A 6 -11.14 -9.54 17.69
CA LEU A 6 -10.47 -8.27 17.38
C LEU A 6 -9.15 -8.13 18.17
N LEU A 7 -9.19 -8.36 19.48
CA LEU A 7 -8.01 -8.31 20.34
C LEU A 7 -6.97 -9.37 19.96
N LYS A 8 -7.42 -10.59 19.64
CA LYS A 8 -6.57 -11.65 19.11
C LYS A 8 -5.80 -11.22 17.88
N HIS A 9 -6.48 -10.63 16.89
CA HIS A 9 -5.86 -10.20 15.64
C HIS A 9 -4.93 -9.01 15.83
N ARG A 10 -5.29 -8.07 16.70
CA ARG A 10 -4.41 -6.95 17.07
C ARG A 10 -3.12 -7.42 17.72
N GLY A 11 -3.21 -8.36 18.66
CA GLY A 11 -2.06 -8.86 19.44
C GLY A 11 -1.30 -10.03 18.79
N LYS A 12 -1.80 -10.60 17.69
CA LYS A 12 -1.29 -11.85 17.08
C LYS A 12 -1.15 -12.99 18.11
N LEU A 13 -2.15 -13.14 18.99
CA LEU A 13 -2.13 -14.08 20.11
C LEU A 13 -2.80 -15.42 19.77
N SER A 14 -2.46 -16.47 20.52
CA SER A 14 -3.19 -17.75 20.49
C SER A 14 -4.54 -17.62 21.22
N ASP A 15 -5.47 -18.56 20.98
CA ASP A 15 -6.78 -18.53 21.63
C ASP A 15 -6.68 -18.69 23.16
N GLU A 16 -5.76 -19.53 23.63
CA GLU A 16 -5.49 -19.74 25.05
C GLU A 16 -4.89 -18.48 25.69
N ALA A 17 -3.94 -17.83 25.02
CA ALA A 17 -3.33 -16.59 25.51
C ALA A 17 -4.35 -15.45 25.58
N VAL A 18 -5.30 -15.38 24.64
CA VAL A 18 -6.37 -14.37 24.67
C VAL A 18 -7.31 -14.59 25.86
N VAL A 19 -7.64 -15.85 26.16
CA VAL A 19 -8.47 -16.18 27.33
C VAL A 19 -7.73 -15.85 28.63
N ALA A 20 -6.46 -16.21 28.75
CA ALA A 20 -5.65 -15.83 29.92
C ALA A 20 -5.61 -14.31 30.12
N GLN A 21 -5.34 -13.55 29.06
CA GLN A 21 -5.32 -12.09 29.11
C GLN A 21 -6.69 -11.46 29.41
N LEU A 22 -7.79 -12.11 29.00
CA LEU A 22 -9.14 -11.68 29.37
C LEU A 22 -9.40 -11.88 30.87
N HIS A 23 -8.91 -12.97 31.44
CA HIS A 23 -9.04 -13.25 32.88
C HIS A 23 -8.20 -12.30 33.73
N GLU A 24 -7.01 -11.94 33.26
CA GLU A 24 -6.07 -11.09 33.99
C GLU A 24 -6.40 -9.59 33.86
N ASN A 25 -6.92 -9.12 32.71
CA ASN A 25 -7.09 -7.69 32.44
C ASN A 25 -8.55 -7.20 32.49
N LEU A 26 -8.83 -6.28 33.42
CA LEU A 26 -10.13 -5.61 33.53
C LEU A 26 -10.51 -4.82 32.26
N TYR A 27 -9.53 -4.20 31.60
CA TYR A 27 -9.77 -3.46 30.35
C TYR A 27 -10.33 -4.35 29.24
N TRP A 28 -9.86 -5.60 29.15
CA TRP A 28 -10.34 -6.53 28.14
C TRP A 28 -11.75 -7.02 28.43
N GLN A 29 -12.07 -7.20 29.71
CA GLN A 29 -13.41 -7.56 30.17
C GLN A 29 -14.41 -6.44 29.84
N GLN A 30 -14.08 -5.19 30.20
CA GLN A 30 -14.91 -4.02 29.91
C GLN A 30 -15.09 -3.82 28.40
N PHE A 31 -14.01 -3.94 27.62
CA PHE A 31 -14.07 -3.82 26.17
C PHE A 31 -14.98 -4.88 25.53
N CYS A 32 -14.97 -6.10 26.05
CA CYS A 32 -15.81 -7.18 25.57
C CYS A 32 -17.25 -7.12 26.11
N GLY A 33 -17.57 -6.14 26.97
CA GLY A 33 -18.86 -6.05 27.66
C GLY A 33 -19.12 -7.21 28.62
N VAL A 34 -18.06 -7.91 29.05
CA VAL A 34 -18.16 -8.98 30.03
C VAL A 34 -18.08 -8.30 31.40
N ASN A 35 -19.24 -8.04 31.99
CA ASN A 35 -19.28 -7.58 33.37
C ASN A 35 -18.87 -8.74 34.27
N TRP A 36 -17.83 -8.56 35.09
CA TRP A 36 -17.46 -9.52 36.13
C TRP A 36 -18.63 -9.64 37.11
N PRO A 37 -19.37 -10.77 37.15
CA PRO A 37 -20.16 -11.03 38.32
C PRO A 37 -19.17 -11.45 39.40
N ILE A 38 -19.09 -10.68 40.49
CA ILE A 38 -18.53 -11.19 41.74
C ILE A 38 -19.51 -12.27 42.19
N VAL A 39 -19.37 -13.49 41.66
CA VAL A 39 -20.11 -14.65 42.16
C VAL A 39 -19.33 -15.12 43.37
N THR A 40 -19.79 -14.70 44.55
CA THR A 40 -19.41 -15.35 45.79
C THR A 40 -20.07 -16.71 45.82
N ASP A 41 -19.28 -17.77 45.99
CA ASP A 41 -19.82 -19.08 46.35
C ASP A 41 -20.62 -18.97 47.66
N GLU A 42 -21.42 -19.99 47.99
CA GLU A 42 -22.17 -20.09 49.26
C GLU A 42 -21.28 -19.93 50.52
N LYS A 43 -19.94 -19.99 50.35
CA LYS A 43 -18.91 -19.81 51.39
C LYS A 43 -18.23 -18.43 51.40
N GLY A 44 -18.64 -17.50 50.53
CA GLY A 44 -18.08 -16.14 50.49
C GLY A 44 -16.69 -16.01 49.86
N GLU A 45 -16.19 -17.07 49.21
CA GLU A 45 -14.92 -17.03 48.49
C GLU A 45 -15.11 -16.52 47.05
N ILE A 46 -14.17 -15.68 46.59
CA ILE A 46 -14.15 -15.15 45.23
C ILE A 46 -13.61 -16.25 44.32
N VAL A 47 -14.49 -17.02 43.70
CA VAL A 47 -14.07 -18.02 42.72
C VAL A 47 -13.90 -17.35 41.36
N PRO A 48 -12.72 -17.49 40.70
CA PRO A 48 -12.56 -17.02 39.34
C PRO A 48 -13.44 -17.89 38.44
N THR A 49 -14.66 -17.44 38.17
CA THR A 49 -15.54 -18.09 37.20
C THR A 49 -14.84 -18.02 35.84
N VAL A 50 -14.75 -19.15 35.15
CA VAL A 50 -14.22 -19.21 33.77
C VAL A 50 -15.20 -18.45 32.87
N LEU A 51 -14.99 -17.13 32.73
CA LEU A 51 -15.73 -16.20 31.88
C LEU A 51 -15.89 -16.75 30.46
N VAL A 52 -14.80 -17.24 29.86
CA VAL A 52 -14.80 -17.77 28.49
C VAL A 52 -13.79 -18.91 28.37
N GLU A 53 -14.24 -20.07 27.89
CA GLU A 53 -13.34 -21.16 27.53
C GLU A 53 -12.77 -20.97 26.11
N ALA A 54 -11.51 -21.35 25.87
CA ALA A 54 -10.87 -21.29 24.55
C ALA A 54 -11.63 -22.09 23.48
N SER A 55 -12.32 -23.18 23.85
CA SER A 55 -13.15 -23.97 22.93
C SER A 55 -14.28 -23.14 22.30
N SER A 56 -14.77 -22.12 23.02
CA SER A 56 -15.85 -21.23 22.55
C SER A 56 -15.42 -20.36 21.38
N LEU A 57 -14.15 -19.91 21.34
CA LEU A 57 -13.56 -19.15 20.23
C LEU A 57 -13.42 -20.01 18.96
N VAL A 58 -13.21 -21.31 19.12
CA VAL A 58 -13.18 -22.27 18.00
C VAL A 58 -14.60 -22.54 17.49
N LYS A 59 -15.55 -22.75 18.41
CA LYS A 59 -16.98 -22.95 18.08
C LYS A 59 -17.56 -21.74 17.35
N PHE A 60 -17.21 -20.53 17.78
CA PHE A 60 -17.65 -19.29 17.12
C PHE A 60 -17.15 -19.21 15.67
N ARG A 61 -15.87 -19.53 15.42
CA ARG A 61 -15.31 -19.57 14.05
C ARG A 61 -15.91 -20.67 13.17
N LYS A 62 -16.33 -21.78 13.77
CA LYS A 62 -16.96 -22.91 13.08
C LYS A 62 -18.47 -22.74 12.90
N ARG A 63 -19.10 -21.71 13.48
CA ARG A 63 -20.48 -21.38 13.12
C ARG A 63 -20.44 -20.90 11.68
N ASP A 64 -21.05 -21.69 10.80
CA ASP A 64 -21.12 -21.49 9.34
C ASP A 64 -21.98 -20.26 8.94
N GLU A 65 -21.95 -19.19 9.73
CA GLU A 65 -22.62 -17.94 9.38
C GLU A 65 -21.88 -17.24 8.21
N GLY A 66 -20.65 -17.66 7.89
CA GLY A 66 -19.94 -17.30 6.67
C GLY A 66 -19.86 -15.79 6.42
N LEU A 67 -20.07 -15.36 5.17
CA LEU A 67 -20.16 -13.92 4.84
C LEU A 67 -21.44 -13.25 5.39
N SER A 68 -22.53 -14.01 5.58
CA SER A 68 -23.80 -13.48 6.08
C SER A 68 -23.66 -12.95 7.51
N GLY A 69 -23.10 -13.74 8.43
CA GLY A 69 -22.92 -13.32 9.82
C GLY A 69 -21.96 -12.15 9.96
N VAL A 70 -20.89 -12.12 9.15
CA VAL A 70 -19.95 -10.98 9.14
C VAL A 70 -20.66 -9.70 8.68
N ARG A 71 -21.52 -9.78 7.64
CA ARG A 71 -22.32 -8.64 7.18
C ARG A 71 -23.32 -8.16 8.23
N GLU A 72 -23.93 -9.07 8.99
CA GLU A 72 -24.82 -8.71 10.08
C GLU A 72 -24.07 -7.96 11.18
N ILE A 73 -22.92 -8.48 11.62
CA ILE A 73 -22.06 -7.82 12.60
C ILE A 73 -21.63 -6.43 12.10
N GLU A 74 -21.21 -6.33 10.83
CA GLU A 74 -20.84 -5.06 10.21
C GLU A 74 -22.02 -4.08 10.20
N SER A 75 -23.23 -4.54 9.86
CA SER A 75 -24.43 -3.71 9.83
C SER A 75 -24.79 -3.16 11.22
N ILE A 76 -24.69 -3.98 12.26
CA ILE A 76 -24.94 -3.59 13.66
C ILE A 76 -23.91 -2.55 14.09
N LEU A 77 -22.62 -2.80 13.81
CA LEU A 77 -21.55 -1.87 14.15
C LEU A 77 -21.72 -0.53 13.42
N ALA A 78 -22.02 -0.56 12.13
CA ALA A 78 -22.27 0.65 11.34
C ALA A 78 -23.48 1.44 11.85
N HIS A 79 -24.53 0.76 12.30
CA HIS A 79 -25.69 1.40 12.92
C HIS A 79 -25.32 2.06 14.25
N GLN A 80 -24.59 1.37 15.13
CA GLN A 80 -24.13 1.92 16.41
C GLN A 80 -23.21 3.13 16.22
N MET A 81 -22.20 3.04 15.35
CA MET A 81 -21.28 4.14 15.08
C MET A 81 -21.96 5.37 14.46
N LYS A 82 -23.05 5.17 13.71
CA LYS A 82 -23.89 6.28 13.22
C LYS A 82 -24.70 6.91 14.35
N ALA A 83 -25.26 6.10 15.24
CA ALA A 83 -26.02 6.58 16.39
C ALA A 83 -25.14 7.38 17.37
N GLU A 84 -23.90 6.95 17.58
CA GLU A 84 -22.90 7.65 18.40
C GLU A 84 -22.30 8.88 17.70
N GLY A 85 -22.61 9.10 16.41
CA GLY A 85 -22.11 10.25 15.63
C GLY A 85 -20.62 10.15 15.24
N VAL A 86 -19.98 9.00 15.45
CA VAL A 86 -18.58 8.75 15.08
C VAL A 86 -18.40 8.72 13.57
N ILE A 87 -19.37 8.15 12.85
CA ILE A 87 -19.35 8.06 11.39
C ILE A 87 -20.49 8.87 10.80
N SER A 88 -20.13 9.85 9.96
CA SER A 88 -21.10 10.57 9.15
C SER A 88 -21.47 9.74 7.91
N PRO A 89 -22.76 9.48 7.63
CA PRO A 89 -23.16 8.74 6.42
C PRO A 89 -23.05 9.58 5.14
N LYS A 90 -22.85 10.90 5.27
CA LYS A 90 -22.92 11.85 4.16
C LYS A 90 -21.56 12.13 3.51
N THR A 91 -20.47 11.95 4.24
CA THR A 91 -19.16 12.42 3.79
C THR A 91 -18.07 11.45 4.23
N ALA A 92 -17.39 10.86 3.25
CA ALA A 92 -16.16 10.11 3.46
C ALA A 92 -14.99 10.99 3.01
N ILE A 93 -14.18 11.45 3.95
CA ILE A 93 -12.92 12.12 3.63
C ILE A 93 -11.92 11.01 3.36
N VAL A 94 -11.62 10.79 2.08
CA VAL A 94 -10.64 9.80 1.64
C VAL A 94 -9.34 10.56 1.36
N ASP A 95 -8.32 10.32 2.17
CA ASP A 95 -6.97 10.84 1.92
C ASP A 95 -6.35 10.07 0.75
N THR A 96 -6.56 10.58 -0.48
CA THR A 96 -5.88 10.06 -1.66
C THR A 96 -4.48 10.65 -1.73
N THR A 97 -3.51 9.95 -1.16
CA THR A 97 -2.09 10.26 -1.39
C THR A 97 -1.72 9.82 -2.80
N ALA A 98 -1.61 10.78 -3.72
CA ALA A 98 -1.09 10.53 -5.05
C ALA A 98 0.44 10.43 -4.96
N GLN A 99 0.99 9.22 -5.01
CA GLN A 99 2.42 9.05 -5.17
C GLN A 99 2.77 9.34 -6.63
N GLU A 100 3.66 10.31 -6.87
CA GLU A 100 4.17 10.60 -8.21
C GLU A 100 4.82 9.34 -8.78
N LYS A 101 4.20 8.78 -9.81
CA LYS A 101 4.77 7.64 -10.51
C LYS A 101 5.86 8.19 -11.42
N HIS A 102 7.03 7.54 -11.42
CA HIS A 102 8.18 7.90 -12.26
C HIS A 102 7.89 7.57 -13.75
N MET A 103 6.91 8.26 -14.32
CA MET A 103 6.51 8.22 -15.73
C MET A 103 6.98 9.50 -16.38
N ALA A 104 7.83 9.36 -17.41
CA ALA A 104 8.19 10.50 -18.25
C ALA A 104 6.98 10.85 -19.14
N TYR A 105 6.48 12.08 -19.01
CA TYR A 105 5.39 12.57 -19.87
C TYR A 105 5.87 12.66 -21.32
N PRO A 106 4.99 12.49 -22.32
CA PRO A 106 5.36 12.49 -23.74
C PRO A 106 6.01 13.80 -24.23
N LEU A 107 5.85 14.89 -23.48
CA LEU A 107 6.46 16.20 -23.74
C LEU A 107 7.69 16.49 -22.87
N ASP A 108 8.14 15.52 -22.05
CA ASP A 108 9.33 15.67 -21.24
C ASP A 108 10.57 15.76 -22.16
N THR A 109 11.25 16.90 -22.07
CA THR A 109 12.49 17.18 -22.81
C THR A 109 13.55 16.11 -22.60
N HIS A 110 13.61 15.50 -21.42
CA HIS A 110 14.58 14.45 -21.11
C HIS A 110 14.24 13.12 -21.84
N LEU A 111 12.95 12.80 -22.00
CA LEU A 111 12.50 11.65 -22.79
C LEU A 111 12.84 11.82 -24.27
N LEU A 112 12.59 13.01 -24.82
CA LEU A 112 12.91 13.34 -26.22
C LEU A 112 14.43 13.29 -26.46
N HIS A 113 15.23 13.79 -25.52
CA HIS A 113 16.69 13.72 -25.59
C HIS A 113 17.20 12.28 -25.56
N ARG A 114 16.66 11.42 -24.68
CA ARG A 114 16.99 9.98 -24.64
C ARG A 114 16.62 9.28 -25.94
N GLY A 115 15.45 9.55 -26.51
CA GLY A 115 15.02 9.01 -27.80
C GLY A 115 15.97 9.39 -28.94
N ARG A 116 16.35 10.68 -29.03
CA ARG A 116 17.35 11.17 -29.97
C ARG A 116 18.70 10.46 -29.80
N ALA A 117 19.20 10.36 -28.56
CA ALA A 117 20.47 9.71 -28.28
C ALA A 117 20.47 8.22 -28.71
N HIS A 118 19.35 7.53 -28.51
CA HIS A 118 19.18 6.14 -28.93
C HIS A 118 19.20 5.99 -30.47
N LEU A 119 18.51 6.88 -31.19
CA LEU A 119 18.54 6.91 -32.65
C LEU A 119 19.94 7.17 -33.20
N VAL A 120 20.69 8.11 -32.62
CA VAL A 120 22.07 8.40 -33.03
C VAL A 120 22.98 7.18 -32.82
N LYS A 121 22.84 6.46 -31.70
CA LYS A 121 23.58 5.22 -31.45
C LYS A 121 23.31 4.13 -32.48
N LEU A 122 22.07 3.99 -32.96
CA LEU A 122 21.69 3.02 -33.99
C LEU A 122 22.23 3.39 -35.38
N ILE A 123 22.26 4.69 -35.71
CA ILE A 123 22.67 5.18 -37.03
C ILE A 123 24.20 5.16 -37.19
N ARG A 124 24.96 5.44 -36.12
CA ARG A 124 26.45 5.50 -36.13
C ARG A 124 27.12 4.24 -36.72
N PRO A 125 26.75 3.00 -36.35
CA PRO A 125 27.33 1.79 -36.94
C PRO A 125 26.89 1.58 -38.40
N ALA A 126 25.69 1.98 -38.79
CA ALA A 126 25.24 1.88 -40.18
C ALA A 126 25.97 2.89 -41.09
N CYS A 127 26.22 4.09 -40.57
CA CYS A 127 26.90 5.17 -41.29
C CYS A 127 28.39 4.86 -41.49
N SER A 128 29.08 4.39 -40.44
CA SER A 128 30.48 3.91 -40.54
C SER A 128 30.65 2.69 -41.46
N ARG A 129 29.63 1.82 -41.56
CA ARG A 129 29.61 0.69 -42.51
C ARG A 129 29.36 1.09 -43.97
N GLN A 130 28.66 2.21 -44.22
CA GLN A 130 28.57 2.79 -45.55
C GLN A 130 29.87 3.51 -45.96
N GLU A 131 30.56 4.10 -45.00
CA GLU A 131 31.82 4.82 -45.23
C GLU A 131 32.96 3.87 -45.61
N SER A 132 33.04 2.70 -44.96
CA SER A 132 33.99 1.63 -45.33
C SER A 132 33.68 0.97 -46.67
N ARG A 133 32.41 0.91 -47.09
CA ARG A 133 32.02 0.40 -48.43
C ARG A 133 32.23 1.41 -49.56
N ARG A 134 32.35 2.70 -49.27
CA ARG A 134 32.57 3.78 -50.26
C ARG A 134 34.05 4.09 -50.52
N PHE A 135 34.98 3.30 -49.98
CA PHE A 135 36.43 3.43 -50.20
C PHE A 135 36.90 3.04 -51.62
N GLY A 136 36.06 3.21 -52.65
CA GLY A 136 36.36 2.88 -54.04
C GLY A 136 35.83 3.84 -55.12
N SER A 137 35.01 4.85 -54.80
CA SER A 137 34.50 5.76 -55.84
C SER A 137 33.92 7.05 -55.25
N ARG A 138 34.54 8.18 -55.63
CA ARG A 138 34.13 9.61 -55.53
C ARG A 138 33.20 10.01 -54.37
N ARG A 139 33.76 10.80 -53.43
CA ARG A 139 33.04 11.45 -52.33
C ARG A 139 31.91 12.35 -52.86
N THR A 140 30.64 12.05 -52.53
CA THR A 140 29.56 13.03 -52.59
C THR A 140 29.52 13.82 -51.27
N PRO A 141 29.62 15.16 -51.28
CA PRO A 141 29.79 15.99 -50.08
C PRO A 141 28.55 16.07 -49.18
N ALA A 142 27.41 15.49 -49.58
CA ALA A 142 26.17 15.53 -48.81
C ALA A 142 26.11 14.48 -47.69
N ALA A 143 26.69 13.28 -47.91
CA ALA A 143 26.62 12.18 -46.94
C ALA A 143 27.62 12.36 -45.78
N SER A 144 28.81 12.89 -46.06
CA SER A 144 29.82 13.17 -45.02
C SER A 144 29.36 14.27 -44.06
N LYS A 145 28.55 15.23 -44.54
CA LYS A 145 27.97 16.30 -43.70
C LYS A 145 26.95 15.79 -42.68
N PHE A 146 26.29 14.67 -42.94
CA PHE A 146 25.33 14.07 -42.00
C PHE A 146 26.04 13.24 -40.92
N CYS A 147 27.11 12.54 -41.30
CA CYS A 147 27.87 11.66 -40.40
C CYS A 147 28.89 12.43 -39.53
N ALA A 148 29.51 13.50 -40.05
CA ALA A 148 30.54 14.28 -39.36
C ALA A 148 29.98 15.40 -38.47
N LYS A 149 28.68 15.70 -38.57
CA LYS A 149 28.05 16.75 -37.77
C LYS A 149 27.55 16.13 -36.48
N GLU A 150 28.45 15.97 -35.52
CA GLU A 150 28.03 15.90 -34.13
C GLU A 150 27.12 17.11 -33.87
N PRO A 151 25.91 16.91 -33.33
CA PRO A 151 25.11 18.03 -32.88
C PRO A 151 25.81 18.65 -31.66
N ARG A 152 26.80 19.50 -31.91
CA ARG A 152 27.35 20.45 -30.94
C ARG A 152 26.24 21.45 -30.65
N GLY A 153 25.57 21.26 -29.53
CA GLY A 153 24.28 21.84 -29.19
C GLY A 153 23.40 20.69 -28.71
N VAL A 154 23.28 20.42 -27.42
CA VAL A 154 23.00 21.37 -26.33
C VAL A 154 23.44 20.70 -25.02
N ASP A 155 24.67 20.93 -24.57
CA ASP A 155 25.11 20.54 -23.22
C ASP A 155 24.59 21.52 -22.14
N LEU A 156 23.70 22.44 -22.52
CA LEU A 156 23.06 23.41 -21.61
C LEU A 156 22.07 22.75 -20.64
N PHE A 157 21.74 21.47 -20.80
CA PHE A 157 20.84 20.75 -19.88
C PHE A 157 21.57 19.98 -18.77
N GLU A 158 22.89 19.90 -18.81
CA GLU A 158 23.68 19.22 -17.76
C GLU A 158 23.93 20.12 -16.53
N GLN A 159 23.50 21.38 -16.56
CA GLN A 159 23.58 22.31 -15.43
C GLN A 159 22.32 22.36 -14.54
N ALA A 160 21.24 21.71 -14.94
CA ALA A 160 20.14 21.46 -14.02
C ALA A 160 20.48 20.22 -13.20
N GLY A 161 21.14 20.44 -12.05
CA GLY A 161 21.23 19.43 -10.98
C GLY A 161 19.83 18.89 -10.65
N PRO A 162 19.71 17.75 -9.91
CA PRO A 162 18.42 17.09 -9.65
C PRO A 162 17.41 18.12 -9.14
N GLY A 163 16.57 18.58 -10.05
CA GLY A 163 15.63 19.65 -9.82
C GLY A 163 14.54 19.10 -8.93
N SER A 164 14.64 19.46 -7.65
CA SER A 164 13.49 19.57 -6.77
C SER A 164 12.39 20.31 -7.52
N TYR A 165 11.36 19.60 -7.98
CA TYR A 165 10.08 20.20 -8.26
C TYR A 165 9.53 20.65 -6.91
N GLY A 166 9.86 21.88 -6.54
CA GLY A 166 9.26 22.57 -5.42
C GLY A 166 7.78 22.71 -5.69
N ALA A 167 6.98 22.25 -4.73
CA ALA A 167 5.56 22.49 -4.67
C ALA A 167 5.28 24.01 -4.70
N HIS A 168 4.46 24.40 -5.66
CA HIS A 168 3.63 25.61 -5.60
C HIS A 168 2.18 25.19 -5.75
#